data_AF-A0A7W6BBV3-F1
#
_entry.id   AF-A0A7W6BBV3-F1
#
_cell.length_a   1.000
_cell.length_b   1.000
_cell.length_c   1.000
_cell.angle_alpha   90.00
_cell.angle_beta   90.00
_cell.angle_gamma   90.00
#
_symmetry.space_group_name_H-M   'P 1'
#
loop_
_entity.id
_entity.type
_entity.pdbx_description
1 polymer ?
#
loop_
_entity_poly.entity_id
_entity_poly.type
_entity_poly.pdbx_seq_one_letter_code
_entity_poly.pdbx_strand_id
1 'polypeptide(L)'
;MTIVIAQKKGDQILLLADTKIGNAGETGPNVIPGRLKLAILDNTLTIGFAGNADAAGIAVRRASEALRASGEQAAIDLVRAASADGQTDYIIAAHKPHAILLLLRRGGMLEVPDICAIGDVSPFAELMDKARTDTDSLFKGDLRFRFFDRLLTNKDLGDTVGGFPVAVGASQGEHRYLAHSGFYTFKFPTLKWGEETHQDVDQVYTGDGHFALGVIPPSVSGVPVFGAYSLQGRIGYVYSPLEAPEAFRVQLWPNGQPWEGHEQKMFATLRRELEKHVDAVTAK
;
A
#
# COMPACT_ATOMS: atom_id res chain seq x y z
N MET A 1 3.01 -14.94 1.82
CA MET A 1 2.49 -14.21 3.00
C MET A 1 2.81 -12.73 2.85
N THR A 2 2.23 -11.84 3.65
CA THR A 2 2.12 -10.38 3.44
C THR A 2 1.92 -9.69 4.78
N ILE A 3 1.97 -8.36 4.89
CA ILE A 3 1.53 -7.63 6.09
C ILE A 3 0.46 -6.59 5.77
N VAL A 4 -0.60 -6.55 6.59
CA VAL A 4 -1.51 -5.40 6.67
C VAL A 4 -1.69 -5.02 8.14
N ILE A 5 -1.47 -3.76 8.47
CA ILE A 5 -1.64 -3.19 9.82
C ILE A 5 -2.72 -2.11 9.72
N ALA A 6 -3.60 -2.02 10.72
CA ALA A 6 -4.53 -0.92 10.84
C ALA A 6 -4.59 -0.40 12.27
N GLN A 7 -4.60 0.92 12.41
CA GLN A 7 -4.71 1.62 13.69
C GLN A 7 -5.87 2.60 13.64
N LYS A 8 -6.75 2.55 14.64
CA LYS A 8 -7.85 3.47 14.87
C LYS A 8 -7.53 4.39 16.06
N LYS A 9 -7.83 5.67 15.92
CA LYS A 9 -7.72 6.68 16.99
C LYS A 9 -8.84 7.70 16.85
N GLY A 10 -9.82 7.63 17.74
CA GLY A 10 -11.08 8.37 17.56
C GLY A 10 -11.76 7.98 16.25
N ASP A 11 -12.10 9.00 15.45
CA ASP A 11 -12.74 8.85 14.13
C ASP A 11 -11.75 8.86 12.95
N GLN A 12 -10.51 8.45 13.20
CA GLN A 12 -9.48 8.29 12.18
C GLN A 12 -8.97 6.85 12.17
N ILE A 13 -8.76 6.30 10.97
CA ILE A 13 -8.15 4.99 10.76
C ILE A 13 -6.99 5.13 9.77
N LEU A 14 -5.82 4.64 10.16
CA LEU A 14 -4.68 4.46 9.27
C LEU A 14 -4.57 2.98 8.92
N LEU A 15 -4.47 2.65 7.63
CA LEU A 15 -4.14 1.31 7.15
C LEU A 15 -2.80 1.34 6.43
N LEU A 16 -1.99 0.31 6.66
CA LEU A 16 -0.65 0.16 6.10
C LEU A 16 -0.51 -1.24 5.51
N ALA A 17 0.10 -1.36 4.34
CA ALA A 17 0.38 -2.64 3.71
C ALA A 17 1.63 -2.60 2.85
N ASP A 18 2.18 -3.76 2.55
CA ASP A 18 3.20 -3.97 1.52
C ASP A 18 2.55 -4.43 0.20
N THR A 19 3.25 -4.39 -0.93
CA THR A 19 2.70 -4.89 -2.22
C THR A 19 3.19 -6.27 -2.63
N LYS A 20 4.28 -6.79 -2.07
CA LYS A 20 4.87 -8.06 -2.51
C LYS A 20 3.88 -9.21 -2.44
N ILE A 21 3.89 -10.06 -3.46
CA ILE A 21 3.20 -11.35 -3.43
C ILE A 21 4.21 -12.46 -3.67
N GLY A 22 3.97 -13.60 -3.04
CA GLY A 22 4.73 -14.83 -3.26
C GLY A 22 3.79 -15.92 -3.73
N ASN A 23 4.09 -16.51 -4.88
CA ASN A 23 3.36 -17.65 -5.42
C ASN A 23 4.15 -18.92 -5.13
N ALA A 24 3.49 -19.92 -4.54
CA ALA A 24 4.08 -21.23 -4.34
C ALA A 24 4.33 -21.87 -5.72
N GLY A 25 5.59 -22.14 -6.05
CA GLY A 25 5.99 -22.76 -7.32
C GLY A 25 6.60 -21.82 -8.37
N GLU A 26 6.63 -20.51 -8.11
CA GLU A 26 7.41 -19.58 -8.94
C GLU A 26 8.88 -19.52 -8.50
N THR A 27 9.79 -19.22 -9.44
CA THR A 27 11.24 -19.13 -9.20
C THR A 27 11.66 -17.96 -8.32
N GLY A 28 10.74 -17.04 -8.01
CA GLY A 28 10.95 -15.95 -7.07
C GLY A 28 9.68 -15.15 -6.82
N PRO A 29 9.65 -14.34 -5.75
CA PRO A 29 8.49 -13.50 -5.44
C PRO A 29 8.32 -12.38 -6.46
N ASN A 30 7.06 -12.00 -6.75
CA ASN A 30 6.76 -10.76 -7.45
C ASN A 30 6.84 -9.60 -6.45
N VAL A 31 8.06 -9.06 -6.31
CA VAL A 31 8.37 -7.96 -5.39
C VAL A 31 7.88 -6.61 -5.93
N ILE A 32 8.16 -6.34 -7.20
CA ILE A 32 7.75 -5.12 -7.90
C ILE A 32 7.20 -5.53 -9.28
N PRO A 33 5.93 -5.23 -9.59
CA PRO A 33 5.02 -4.37 -8.81
C PRO A 33 4.34 -5.06 -7.61
N GLY A 34 4.29 -6.39 -7.55
CA GLY A 34 3.42 -7.08 -6.61
C GLY A 34 1.93 -6.77 -6.86
N ARG A 35 1.10 -6.76 -5.81
CA ARG A 35 -0.34 -6.44 -5.85
C ARG A 35 -0.77 -5.49 -4.75
N LEU A 36 -1.79 -4.68 -5.04
CA LEU A 36 -2.36 -3.75 -4.08
C LEU A 36 -3.28 -4.49 -3.11
N LYS A 37 -2.97 -4.40 -1.80
CA LYS A 37 -3.68 -5.15 -0.74
C LYS A 37 -4.67 -4.33 0.06
N LEU A 38 -4.63 -3.01 -0.10
CA LEU A 38 -5.59 -2.07 0.45
C LEU A 38 -6.44 -1.54 -0.70
N ALA A 39 -7.74 -1.78 -0.69
CA ALA A 39 -8.68 -1.32 -1.70
C ALA A 39 -9.73 -0.41 -1.06
N ILE A 40 -9.74 0.85 -1.48
CA ILE A 40 -10.76 1.84 -1.11
C ILE A 40 -11.98 1.60 -2.00
N LEU A 41 -13.08 1.09 -1.43
CA LEU A 41 -14.26 0.76 -2.22
C LEU A 41 -15.14 1.99 -2.49
N ASP A 42 -15.20 2.92 -1.54
CA ASP A 42 -15.79 4.25 -1.66
C ASP A 42 -15.22 5.20 -0.61
N ASN A 43 -15.85 6.37 -0.43
CA ASN A 43 -15.44 7.39 0.56
C ASN A 43 -15.62 6.97 2.03
N THR A 44 -16.19 5.80 2.29
CA THR A 44 -16.56 5.34 3.63
C THR A 44 -16.06 3.93 3.95
N LEU A 45 -15.61 3.16 2.96
CA LEU A 45 -15.22 1.77 3.14
C LEU A 45 -13.87 1.45 2.48
N THR A 46 -12.95 0.87 3.25
CA THR A 46 -11.68 0.33 2.76
C THR A 46 -11.47 -1.09 3.27
N ILE A 47 -10.98 -1.95 2.40
CA ILE A 47 -10.68 -3.35 2.70
C ILE A 47 -9.18 -3.60 2.53
N GLY A 48 -8.54 -4.10 3.58
CA GLY A 48 -7.22 -4.71 3.55
C GLY A 48 -7.32 -6.24 3.59
N PHE A 49 -6.43 -6.96 2.92
CA PHE A 49 -6.43 -8.42 2.94
C PHE A 49 -5.04 -9.04 3.10
N ALA A 50 -5.00 -10.26 3.64
CA ALA A 50 -3.81 -11.10 3.72
C ALA A 50 -4.15 -12.58 3.50
N GLY A 51 -3.36 -13.27 2.69
CA GLY A 51 -3.61 -14.66 2.32
C GLY A 51 -3.56 -14.87 0.81
N ASN A 52 -4.49 -15.65 0.27
CA ASN A 52 -4.59 -15.90 -1.17
C ASN A 52 -5.05 -14.63 -1.92
N ALA A 53 -4.15 -14.03 -2.69
CA ALA A 53 -4.40 -12.76 -3.38
C ALA A 53 -5.44 -12.85 -4.51
N ASP A 54 -5.57 -14.00 -5.17
CA ASP A 54 -6.58 -14.18 -6.23
C ASP A 54 -7.99 -14.26 -5.64
N ALA A 55 -8.16 -15.08 -4.60
CA ALA A 55 -9.42 -15.18 -3.86
C ALA A 55 -9.81 -13.84 -3.23
N ALA A 56 -8.85 -13.15 -2.61
CA ALA A 56 -9.05 -11.83 -2.04
C ALA A 56 -9.47 -10.79 -3.10
N GLY A 57 -8.82 -10.78 -4.26
CA GLY A 57 -9.15 -9.86 -5.35
C GLY A 57 -10.57 -10.07 -5.87
N ILE A 58 -11.02 -11.33 -5.98
CA ILE A 58 -12.42 -11.65 -6.34
C ILE A 58 -13.39 -11.13 -5.27
N ALA A 59 -13.09 -11.37 -3.99
CA ALA A 59 -13.93 -10.91 -2.88
C ALA A 59 -14.07 -9.39 -2.84
N VAL A 60 -12.96 -8.66 -3.03
CA VAL A 60 -12.94 -7.19 -3.07
C VAL A 60 -13.78 -6.64 -4.24
N ARG A 61 -13.68 -7.23 -5.44
CA ARG A 61 -14.50 -6.82 -6.60
C ARG A 61 -15.98 -7.03 -6.34
N ARG A 62 -16.37 -8.20 -5.83
CA ARG A 62 -17.76 -8.50 -5.48
C ARG A 62 -18.28 -7.61 -4.35
N ALA A 63 -17.43 -7.28 -3.38
CA ALA A 63 -17.77 -6.36 -2.31
C ALA A 63 -18.03 -4.94 -2.85
N SER A 64 -17.24 -4.47 -3.82
CA SER A 64 -17.48 -3.18 -4.50
C SER A 64 -18.82 -3.16 -5.26
N GLU A 65 -19.17 -4.24 -5.95
CA GLU A 65 -20.48 -4.39 -6.60
C GLU A 65 -21.62 -4.38 -5.59
N ALA A 66 -21.51 -5.13 -4.50
CA ALA A 66 -22.53 -5.19 -3.46
C ALA A 66 -22.67 -3.89 -2.66
N LEU A 67 -21.57 -3.17 -2.44
CA LEU A 67 -21.59 -1.84 -1.82
C LEU A 67 -22.48 -0.89 -2.61
N ARG A 68 -22.33 -0.86 -3.94
CA ARG A 68 -23.15 -0.03 -4.83
C ARG A 68 -24.61 -0.49 -4.91
N ALA A 69 -24.84 -1.80 -4.97
CA ALA A 69 -26.18 -2.35 -5.16
C ALA A 69 -27.03 -2.37 -3.87
N SER A 70 -26.41 -2.69 -2.74
CA SER A 70 -27.10 -3.06 -1.50
C SER A 70 -26.51 -2.39 -0.25
N GLY A 71 -25.46 -1.60 -0.41
CA GLY A 71 -24.83 -0.85 0.68
C GLY A 71 -23.73 -1.63 1.42
N GLU A 72 -23.09 -0.91 2.35
CA GLU A 72 -21.89 -1.34 3.08
C GLU A 72 -22.04 -2.68 3.80
N GLN A 73 -23.18 -2.93 4.45
CA GLN A 73 -23.38 -4.18 5.20
C GLN A 73 -23.31 -5.41 4.27
N ALA A 74 -23.89 -5.31 3.07
CA ALA A 74 -23.83 -6.39 2.09
C ALA A 74 -22.39 -6.65 1.61
N ALA A 75 -21.59 -5.60 1.44
CA ALA A 75 -20.18 -5.70 1.11
C ALA A 75 -19.38 -6.39 2.24
N ILE A 76 -19.61 -5.98 3.49
CA ILE A 76 -18.97 -6.59 4.67
C ILE A 76 -19.35 -8.07 4.79
N ASP A 77 -20.63 -8.42 4.62
CA ASP A 77 -21.10 -9.81 4.73
C ASP A 77 -20.50 -10.72 3.65
N LEU A 78 -20.31 -10.22 2.42
CA LEU A 78 -19.63 -10.95 1.35
C LEU A 78 -18.17 -11.22 1.69
N VAL A 79 -17.46 -10.23 2.23
CA VAL A 79 -16.05 -10.37 2.62
C VAL A 79 -15.92 -11.32 3.81
N ARG A 80 -16.86 -11.24 4.76
CA ARG A 80 -16.96 -12.19 5.87
C ARG A 80 -17.12 -13.61 5.37
N ALA A 81 -18.05 -13.85 4.44
CA ALA A 81 -18.24 -15.16 3.84
C ALA A 81 -16.98 -15.64 3.10
N ALA A 82 -16.29 -14.75 2.38
CA ALA A 82 -15.04 -15.06 1.69
C ALA A 82 -13.87 -15.40 2.65
N SER A 83 -13.94 -14.97 3.91
CA SER A 83 -12.94 -15.34 4.93
C SER A 83 -13.17 -16.71 5.56
N ALA A 84 -14.32 -17.36 5.32
CA ALA A 84 -14.77 -18.54 6.07
C ALA A 84 -13.87 -19.77 5.90
N ASP A 85 -13.22 -19.93 4.74
CA ASP A 85 -12.33 -21.06 4.45
C ASP A 85 -10.93 -20.93 5.09
N GLY A 86 -10.64 -19.78 5.72
CA GLY A 86 -9.37 -19.49 6.36
C GLY A 86 -8.19 -19.28 5.40
N GLN A 87 -8.44 -19.14 4.09
CA GLN A 87 -7.40 -18.87 3.10
C GLN A 87 -7.04 -17.38 3.03
N THR A 88 -7.96 -16.51 3.44
CA THR A 88 -7.79 -15.06 3.44
C THR A 88 -8.40 -14.43 4.68
N ASP A 89 -7.61 -13.60 5.35
CA ASP A 89 -8.05 -12.71 6.42
C ASP A 89 -8.24 -11.30 5.87
N TYR A 90 -9.15 -10.54 6.49
CA TYR A 90 -9.45 -9.17 6.07
C TYR A 90 -9.45 -8.21 7.25
N ILE A 91 -9.07 -6.97 6.97
CA ILE A 91 -9.31 -5.81 7.83
C ILE A 91 -10.26 -4.88 7.06
N ILE A 92 -11.31 -4.39 7.72
CA ILE A 92 -12.23 -3.42 7.13
C ILE A 92 -12.20 -2.15 7.96
N ALA A 93 -11.95 -1.03 7.30
CA ALA A 93 -12.16 0.30 7.86
C ALA A 93 -13.45 0.87 7.28
N ALA A 94 -14.39 1.22 8.15
CA ALA A 94 -15.69 1.79 7.78
C ALA A 94 -15.98 3.07 8.58
N HIS A 95 -16.82 3.98 8.05
CA HIS A 95 -17.26 5.18 8.76
C HIS A 95 -18.79 5.33 8.71
N LYS A 96 -19.46 5.09 9.86
CA LYS A 96 -20.91 5.33 10.08
C LYS A 96 -21.28 5.57 11.55
N PRO A 97 -21.82 6.74 11.91
CA PRO A 97 -21.17 8.06 11.74
C PRO A 97 -19.77 8.14 12.36
N HIS A 98 -19.36 7.12 13.12
CA HIS A 98 -18.05 6.99 13.74
C HIS A 98 -17.18 5.99 12.99
N ALA A 99 -15.87 6.03 13.23
CA ALA A 99 -14.94 5.05 12.69
C ALA A 99 -15.15 3.66 13.29
N ILE A 100 -15.23 2.64 12.43
CA ILE A 100 -15.32 1.23 12.81
C ILE A 100 -14.15 0.50 12.14
N LEU A 101 -13.39 -0.24 12.93
CA LEU A 101 -12.30 -1.09 12.46
C LEU A 101 -12.68 -2.55 12.74
N LEU A 102 -12.84 -3.35 11.70
CA LEU A 102 -13.22 -4.76 11.80
C LEU A 102 -12.06 -5.66 11.39
N LEU A 103 -11.85 -6.73 12.14
CA LEU A 103 -10.98 -7.84 11.81
C LEU A 103 -11.85 -9.05 11.47
N LEU A 104 -11.66 -9.62 10.27
CA LEU A 104 -12.40 -10.78 9.80
C LEU A 104 -11.45 -11.95 9.57
N ARG A 105 -11.73 -13.08 10.22
CA ARG A 105 -10.94 -14.31 10.13
C ARG A 105 -11.83 -15.53 10.26
N ARG A 106 -11.71 -16.49 9.34
CA ARG A 106 -12.46 -17.76 9.36
C ARG A 106 -13.97 -17.55 9.55
N GLY A 107 -14.53 -16.53 8.90
CA GLY A 107 -15.95 -16.14 8.99
C GLY A 107 -16.33 -15.40 10.27
N GLY A 108 -15.44 -15.34 11.27
CA GLY A 108 -15.59 -14.51 12.46
C GLY A 108 -15.37 -13.04 12.13
N MET A 109 -16.02 -12.16 12.90
CA MET A 109 -15.90 -10.72 12.78
C MET A 109 -15.73 -10.11 14.17
N LEU A 110 -14.68 -9.32 14.36
CA LEU A 110 -14.35 -8.65 15.61
C LEU A 110 -14.16 -7.17 15.36
N GLU A 111 -14.85 -6.32 16.12
CA GLU A 111 -14.53 -4.90 16.15
C GLU A 111 -13.28 -4.66 17.01
N VAL A 112 -12.32 -3.93 16.44
CA VAL A 112 -11.02 -3.64 17.05
C VAL A 112 -11.03 -2.19 17.53
N PRO A 113 -10.78 -1.92 18.82
CA PRO A 113 -10.87 -0.57 19.37
C PRO A 113 -9.67 0.33 19.01
N ASP A 114 -8.53 -0.26 18.66
CA ASP A 114 -7.24 0.43 18.51
C ASP A 114 -6.47 -0.12 17.30
N ILE A 115 -5.48 -1.00 17.51
CA ILE A 115 -4.62 -1.52 16.45
C ILE A 115 -4.74 -3.04 16.27
N CYS A 116 -4.79 -3.49 15.01
CA CYS A 116 -4.72 -4.89 14.60
C CYS A 116 -3.83 -5.07 13.37
N ALA A 117 -3.50 -6.33 13.09
CA ALA A 117 -2.78 -6.70 11.88
C ALA A 117 -3.20 -8.10 11.41
N ILE A 118 -2.97 -8.38 10.13
CA ILE A 118 -3.15 -9.68 9.48
C ILE A 118 -1.90 -10.01 8.64
N GLY A 119 -1.66 -11.31 8.42
CA GLY A 119 -0.48 -11.79 7.72
C GLY A 119 0.74 -12.01 8.63
N ASP A 120 1.94 -11.72 8.14
CA ASP A 120 3.21 -11.92 8.84
C ASP A 120 3.52 -10.73 9.76
N VAL A 121 2.98 -10.79 10.97
CA VAL A 121 3.02 -9.69 11.94
C VAL A 121 4.34 -9.64 12.72
N SER A 122 5.06 -10.77 12.81
CA SER A 122 6.21 -10.92 13.70
C SER A 122 7.28 -9.82 13.52
N PRO A 123 7.67 -9.42 12.28
CA PRO A 123 8.69 -8.38 12.09
C PRO A 123 8.26 -6.98 12.53
N PHE A 124 6.96 -6.77 12.80
CA PHE A 124 6.34 -5.49 13.14
C PHE A 124 5.74 -5.46 14.55
N ALA A 125 5.89 -6.53 15.35
CA ALA A 125 5.28 -6.61 16.68
C ALA A 125 5.69 -5.45 17.60
N GLU A 126 7.00 -5.16 17.71
CA GLU A 126 7.51 -4.05 18.53
C GLU A 126 6.99 -2.68 18.04
N LEU A 127 6.87 -2.52 16.73
CA LEU A 127 6.32 -1.30 16.13
C LEU A 127 4.85 -1.12 16.54
N MET A 128 4.06 -2.19 16.48
CA MET A 128 2.66 -2.15 16.88
C MET A 128 2.51 -1.87 18.37
N ASP A 129 3.33 -2.47 19.23
CA ASP A 129 3.28 -2.26 20.68
C ASP A 129 3.58 -0.80 21.04
N LYS A 130 4.56 -0.18 20.37
CA LYS A 130 4.85 1.26 20.55
C LYS A 130 3.71 2.14 20.04
N ALA A 131 3.08 1.79 18.93
CA ALA A 131 1.97 2.57 18.38
C ALA A 131 0.75 2.63 19.32
N ARG A 132 0.53 1.61 20.17
CA ARG A 132 -0.56 1.60 21.16
C ARG A 132 -0.44 2.69 22.22
N THR A 133 0.78 3.12 22.52
CA THR A 133 1.04 4.14 23.56
C THR A 133 1.26 5.53 22.96
N ASP A 134 1.25 5.65 21.64
CA ASP A 134 1.54 6.89 20.93
C ASP A 134 0.34 7.86 20.95
N THR A 135 0.63 9.12 21.32
CA THR A 135 -0.36 10.20 21.39
C THR A 135 -0.37 11.10 20.16
N ASP A 136 0.53 10.90 19.20
CA ASP A 136 0.62 11.71 17.98
C ASP A 136 -0.53 11.46 16.97
N SER A 137 -0.63 12.36 15.99
CA SER A 137 -1.60 12.26 14.89
C SER A 137 -1.36 11.01 14.05
N LEU A 138 -2.40 10.18 13.80
CA LEU A 138 -2.27 8.93 13.04
C LEU A 138 -1.61 9.11 11.67
N PHE A 139 -2.04 10.11 10.89
CA PHE A 139 -1.60 10.25 9.50
C PHE A 139 -0.20 10.85 9.32
N LYS A 140 0.31 11.47 10.39
CA LYS A 140 1.67 12.00 10.49
C LYS A 140 2.50 11.23 11.53
N GLY A 141 1.96 10.13 12.05
CA GLY A 141 2.44 9.47 13.24
C GLY A 141 3.64 8.58 12.99
N ASP A 142 4.30 8.24 14.09
CA ASP A 142 5.50 7.41 14.15
C ASP A 142 5.27 6.03 13.51
N LEU A 143 4.06 5.44 13.66
CA LEU A 143 3.72 4.14 13.09
C LEU A 143 3.92 4.08 11.57
N ARG A 144 3.42 5.08 10.83
CA ARG A 144 3.52 5.09 9.36
C ARG A 144 4.97 5.21 8.92
N PHE A 145 5.70 6.15 9.51
CA PHE A 145 7.10 6.40 9.16
C PHE A 145 7.96 5.18 9.46
N ARG A 146 7.83 4.59 10.65
CA ARG A 146 8.57 3.39 11.03
C ARG A 146 8.17 2.15 10.25
N PHE A 147 6.91 2.03 9.85
CA PHE A 147 6.49 0.95 8.95
C PHE A 147 7.22 1.06 7.60
N PHE A 148 7.30 2.27 7.03
CA PHE A 148 7.99 2.50 5.76
C PHE A 148 9.49 2.28 5.87
N ASP A 149 10.12 2.82 6.92
CA ASP A 149 11.52 2.61 7.22
C ASP A 149 11.81 1.11 7.34
N ARG A 150 11.10 0.42 8.25
CA ARG A 150 11.22 -1.03 8.47
C ARG A 150 11.08 -1.83 7.16
N LEU A 151 10.08 -1.52 6.34
CA LEU A 151 9.80 -2.19 5.07
C LEU A 151 10.93 -2.02 4.03
N LEU A 152 11.53 -0.83 3.99
CA LEU A 152 12.52 -0.47 2.97
C LEU A 152 13.96 -0.79 3.39
N THR A 153 14.27 -0.76 4.67
CA THR A 153 15.67 -0.82 5.15
C THR A 153 16.11 -2.18 5.69
N ASN A 154 15.18 -3.04 6.12
CA ASN A 154 15.57 -4.17 6.94
C ASN A 154 15.56 -5.52 6.18
N LYS A 155 16.67 -6.26 6.32
CA LYS A 155 16.92 -7.52 5.60
C LYS A 155 16.27 -8.75 6.23
N ASP A 156 15.72 -8.63 7.43
CA ASP A 156 15.13 -9.70 8.25
C ASP A 156 13.61 -9.81 8.12
N LEU A 157 12.98 -9.12 7.15
CA LEU A 157 11.53 -9.22 6.89
C LEU A 157 11.11 -10.55 6.24
N GLY A 158 12.08 -11.42 5.94
CA GLY A 158 11.87 -12.70 5.27
C GLY A 158 11.41 -12.56 3.82
N ASP A 159 10.99 -13.68 3.24
CA ASP A 159 10.66 -13.77 1.82
C ASP A 159 9.22 -13.33 1.49
N THR A 160 8.46 -12.88 2.48
CA THR A 160 7.00 -12.72 2.34
C THR A 160 6.59 -11.26 2.26
N VAL A 161 7.28 -10.36 2.97
CA VAL A 161 6.96 -8.93 3.01
C VAL A 161 7.90 -8.13 2.10
N GLY A 162 7.40 -7.11 1.40
CA GLY A 162 8.21 -6.17 0.62
C GLY A 162 7.46 -5.41 -0.49
N GLY A 163 8.21 -4.87 -1.44
CA GLY A 163 7.63 -4.06 -2.52
C GLY A 163 7.40 -2.61 -2.09
N PHE A 164 6.31 -2.00 -2.54
CA PHE A 164 5.97 -0.64 -2.16
C PHE A 164 5.24 -0.62 -0.82
N PRO A 165 5.61 0.29 0.12
CA PRO A 165 4.73 0.61 1.22
C PRO A 165 3.47 1.31 0.68
N VAL A 166 2.31 0.97 1.22
CA VAL A 166 1.03 1.61 0.90
C VAL A 166 0.40 2.08 2.20
N ALA A 167 -0.12 3.30 2.19
CA ALA A 167 -0.88 3.84 3.32
C ALA A 167 -2.22 4.38 2.84
N VAL A 168 -3.29 4.05 3.57
CA VAL A 168 -4.61 4.65 3.42
C VAL A 168 -4.94 5.40 4.71
N GLY A 169 -5.32 6.67 4.58
CA GLY A 169 -5.94 7.44 5.64
C GLY A 169 -7.44 7.44 5.42
N ALA A 170 -8.18 7.08 6.45
CA ALA A 170 -9.63 7.04 6.46
C ALA A 170 -10.17 7.91 7.59
N SER A 171 -11.06 8.82 7.24
CA SER A 171 -11.83 9.68 8.14
C SER A 171 -13.26 9.79 7.63
N GLN A 172 -14.14 10.41 8.41
CA GLN A 172 -15.54 10.56 8.03
C GLN A 172 -15.70 11.22 6.64
N GLY A 173 -16.21 10.44 5.68
CA GLY A 173 -16.47 10.88 4.31
C GLY A 173 -15.23 11.01 3.41
N GLU A 174 -14.05 10.65 3.89
CA GLU A 174 -12.82 10.71 3.10
C GLU A 174 -11.90 9.52 3.41
N HIS A 175 -11.89 8.55 2.50
CA HIS A 175 -10.89 7.49 2.45
C HIS A 175 -9.96 7.74 1.26
N ARG A 176 -8.65 7.82 1.50
CA ARG A 176 -7.66 8.14 0.44
C ARG A 176 -6.31 7.47 0.67
N TYR A 177 -5.62 7.17 -0.42
CA TYR A 177 -4.21 6.81 -0.36
C TYR A 177 -3.38 8.03 0.06
N LEU A 178 -2.35 7.81 0.89
CA LEU A 178 -1.47 8.86 1.38
C LEU A 178 -0.17 8.88 0.57
N ALA A 179 0.10 10.02 -0.06
CA ALA A 179 1.33 10.26 -0.80
C ALA A 179 2.57 10.07 0.08
N HIS A 180 3.61 9.48 -0.48
CA HIS A 180 4.95 9.48 0.07
C HIS A 180 5.98 9.28 -1.03
N SER A 181 7.18 9.75 -0.74
CA SER A 181 8.39 9.48 -1.52
C SER A 181 9.49 9.16 -0.53
N GLY A 182 10.23 8.09 -0.80
CA GLY A 182 11.35 7.64 -0.01
C GLY A 182 12.59 7.59 -0.89
N PHE A 183 13.68 8.05 -0.32
CA PHE A 183 15.02 7.80 -0.82
C PHE A 183 15.61 6.71 0.04
N TYR A 184 16.04 5.61 -0.58
CA TYR A 184 16.65 4.52 0.15
C TYR A 184 18.08 4.33 -0.30
N THR A 185 19.01 4.43 0.65
CA THR A 185 20.44 4.23 0.43
C THR A 185 20.87 2.94 1.12
N PHE A 186 21.25 1.93 0.35
CA PHE A 186 21.69 0.61 0.86
C PHE A 186 23.20 0.40 0.80
N LYS A 187 23.93 1.32 0.18
CA LYS A 187 25.40 1.34 0.14
C LYS A 187 25.83 2.79 0.33
N PHE A 188 26.20 3.12 1.56
CA PHE A 188 26.79 4.42 1.87
C PHE A 188 28.19 4.50 1.26
N PRO A 189 28.62 5.69 0.79
CA PRO A 189 30.02 5.91 0.48
C PRO A 189 30.86 5.68 1.73
N THR A 190 32.09 5.20 1.55
CA THR A 190 33.00 4.94 2.68
C THR A 190 33.29 6.24 3.42
N LEU A 191 32.71 6.39 4.61
CA LEU A 191 32.93 7.55 5.47
C LEU A 191 34.34 7.52 6.04
N LYS A 192 35.10 8.59 5.83
CA LYS A 192 36.44 8.77 6.37
C LYS A 192 36.43 9.80 7.50
N TRP A 193 37.12 9.50 8.60
CA TRP A 193 37.11 10.37 9.77
C TRP A 193 37.81 11.70 9.49
N GLY A 194 37.10 12.81 9.72
CA GLY A 194 37.65 14.16 9.51
C GLY A 194 37.78 14.59 8.05
N GLU A 195 37.28 13.80 7.10
CA GLU A 195 37.31 14.12 5.67
C GLU A 195 35.89 14.24 5.12
N GLU A 196 35.68 15.19 4.20
CA GLU A 196 34.44 15.27 3.44
C GLU A 196 34.37 14.08 2.48
N THR A 197 33.26 13.34 2.54
CA THR A 197 33.00 12.19 1.66
C THR A 197 31.93 12.60 0.66
N HIS A 198 32.30 12.69 -0.62
CA HIS A 198 31.38 13.00 -1.70
C HIS A 198 30.86 11.73 -2.36
N GLN A 199 29.55 11.68 -2.61
CA GLN A 199 28.94 10.71 -3.51
C GLN A 199 28.71 11.40 -4.86
N ASP A 200 29.13 10.75 -5.95
CA ASP A 200 28.91 11.28 -7.29
C ASP A 200 27.39 11.28 -7.59
N VAL A 201 26.90 12.36 -8.20
CA VAL A 201 25.50 12.47 -8.59
C VAL A 201 25.11 11.37 -9.58
N ASP A 202 26.05 10.93 -10.42
CA ASP A 202 25.84 9.82 -11.36
C ASP A 202 25.62 8.49 -10.63
N GLN A 203 26.22 8.28 -9.46
CA GLN A 203 25.96 7.10 -8.63
C GLN A 203 24.54 7.12 -8.06
N VAL A 204 24.05 8.31 -7.67
CA VAL A 204 22.67 8.50 -7.18
C VAL A 204 21.64 8.24 -8.28
N TYR A 205 21.92 8.70 -9.51
CA TYR A 205 21.00 8.59 -10.64
C TYR A 205 21.00 7.23 -11.34
N THR A 206 22.13 6.52 -11.34
CA THR A 206 22.20 5.13 -11.84
C THR A 206 21.54 4.14 -10.88
N GLY A 207 21.36 4.54 -9.62
CA GLY A 207 20.84 3.70 -8.56
C GLY A 207 21.91 2.85 -7.87
N ASP A 208 23.20 3.16 -8.06
CA ASP A 208 24.29 2.50 -7.33
C ASP A 208 24.25 2.93 -5.87
N GLY A 209 23.76 2.02 -5.03
CA GLY A 209 23.66 2.23 -3.60
C GLY A 209 22.48 3.06 -3.13
N HIS A 210 21.64 3.55 -4.05
CA HIS A 210 20.51 4.41 -3.76
C HIS A 210 19.34 4.15 -4.70
N PHE A 211 18.09 4.23 -4.26
CA PHE A 211 16.94 4.34 -5.17
C PHE A 211 15.84 5.24 -4.61
N ALA A 212 15.13 5.92 -5.50
CA ALA A 212 13.97 6.74 -5.18
C ALA A 212 12.71 5.97 -5.57
N LEU A 213 11.90 5.64 -4.57
CA LEU A 213 10.58 5.05 -4.74
C LEU A 213 9.54 5.98 -4.16
N GLY A 214 8.35 5.97 -4.73
CA GLY A 214 7.26 6.71 -4.15
C GLY A 214 5.94 6.32 -4.75
N VAL A 215 4.92 6.95 -4.19
CA VAL A 215 3.54 6.70 -4.55
C VAL A 215 2.84 8.02 -4.80
N ILE A 216 2.01 8.03 -5.84
CA ILE A 216 1.19 9.16 -6.24
C ILE A 216 -0.26 8.73 -6.06
N PRO A 217 -0.96 9.24 -5.02
CA PRO A 217 -2.39 8.99 -4.88
C PRO A 217 -3.15 9.74 -5.97
N PRO A 218 -4.37 9.30 -6.30
CA PRO A 218 -5.27 10.03 -7.18
C PRO A 218 -5.67 11.37 -6.53
N SER A 219 -6.13 12.30 -7.36
CA SER A 219 -6.61 13.61 -6.90
C SER A 219 -7.96 13.56 -6.17
N VAL A 220 -8.68 12.45 -6.30
CA VAL A 220 -9.99 12.20 -5.70
C VAL A 220 -9.92 11.11 -4.61
N SER A 221 -10.78 11.22 -3.59
CA SER A 221 -10.96 10.19 -2.57
C SER A 221 -11.91 9.09 -3.04
N GLY A 222 -11.96 7.99 -2.29
CA GLY A 222 -12.99 6.95 -2.49
C GLY A 222 -12.78 6.07 -3.72
N VAL A 223 -11.59 6.12 -4.34
CA VAL A 223 -11.28 5.29 -5.51
C VAL A 223 -10.14 4.31 -5.19
N PRO A 224 -10.23 3.05 -5.64
CA PRO A 224 -9.19 2.05 -5.43
C PRO A 224 -8.11 2.14 -6.51
N VAL A 225 -7.68 3.34 -6.88
CA VAL A 225 -6.63 3.53 -7.90
C VAL A 225 -5.40 4.15 -7.23
N PHE A 226 -4.21 3.65 -7.54
CA PHE A 226 -2.98 4.03 -6.87
C PHE A 226 -1.79 3.99 -7.84
N GLY A 227 -0.97 5.04 -7.84
CA GLY A 227 0.26 5.10 -8.64
C GLY A 227 1.50 4.84 -7.80
N ALA A 228 2.45 4.05 -8.30
CA ALA A 228 3.79 3.90 -7.72
C ALA A 228 4.86 4.10 -8.79
N TYR A 229 6.08 4.46 -8.38
CA TYR A 229 7.18 4.68 -9.31
C TYR A 229 8.55 4.30 -8.74
N SER A 230 9.47 4.00 -9.66
CA SER A 230 10.91 4.01 -9.46
C SER A 230 11.54 4.93 -10.49
N LEU A 231 12.17 6.02 -10.03
CA LEU A 231 12.76 7.02 -10.93
C LEU A 231 13.96 6.45 -11.70
N GLN A 232 14.90 5.83 -11.00
CA GLN A 232 16.07 5.18 -11.59
C GLN A 232 15.65 4.05 -12.55
N GLY A 233 14.58 3.31 -12.22
CA GLY A 233 14.00 2.29 -13.11
C GLY A 233 13.20 2.86 -14.28
N ARG A 234 12.94 4.18 -14.30
CA ARG A 234 12.15 4.90 -15.32
C ARG A 234 10.77 4.31 -15.55
N ILE A 235 10.22 3.73 -14.48
CA ILE A 235 9.05 2.88 -14.54
C ILE A 235 8.06 3.28 -13.47
N GLY A 236 6.80 3.31 -13.86
CA GLY A 236 5.66 3.53 -13.00
C GLY A 236 4.74 2.32 -13.07
N TYR A 237 3.86 2.24 -12.10
CA TYR A 237 2.83 1.23 -12.00
C TYR A 237 1.54 1.90 -11.56
N VAL A 238 0.44 1.60 -12.25
CA VAL A 238 -0.91 1.98 -11.82
C VAL A 238 -1.61 0.73 -11.34
N TYR A 239 -2.06 0.73 -10.09
CA TYR A 239 -2.82 -0.35 -9.48
C TYR A 239 -4.30 0.03 -9.52
N SER A 240 -5.12 -0.84 -10.07
CA SER A 240 -6.58 -0.69 -10.12
C SER A 240 -7.22 -2.08 -9.89
N PRO A 241 -7.25 -2.61 -8.65
CA PRO A 241 -7.73 -3.96 -8.33
C PRO A 241 -9.17 -4.27 -8.77
N LEU A 242 -9.97 -3.23 -9.06
CA LEU A 242 -11.31 -3.38 -9.63
C LEU A 242 -11.31 -3.64 -11.15
N GLU A 243 -10.29 -3.19 -11.85
CA GLU A 243 -10.11 -3.45 -13.29
C GLU A 243 -9.25 -4.70 -13.53
N ALA A 244 -8.10 -4.80 -12.86
CA ALA A 244 -7.15 -5.90 -13.03
C ALA A 244 -6.45 -6.24 -11.70
N PRO A 245 -6.14 -7.52 -11.44
CA PRO A 245 -5.37 -7.90 -10.25
C PRO A 245 -3.92 -7.41 -10.32
N GLU A 246 -3.32 -7.41 -11.51
CA GLU A 246 -1.96 -6.93 -11.75
C GLU A 246 -1.92 -5.41 -11.98
N ALA A 247 -0.78 -4.80 -11.65
CA ALA A 247 -0.55 -3.40 -11.93
C ALA A 247 -0.26 -3.16 -13.43
N PHE A 248 -0.78 -2.05 -13.95
CA PHE A 248 -0.47 -1.56 -15.29
C PHE A 248 0.92 -0.92 -15.28
N ARG A 249 1.85 -1.50 -16.04
CA ARG A 249 3.20 -0.96 -16.18
C ARG A 249 3.19 0.29 -17.07
N VAL A 250 3.81 1.36 -16.60
CA VAL A 250 3.94 2.63 -17.32
C VAL A 250 5.42 2.93 -17.55
N GLN A 251 5.83 3.10 -18.80
CA GLN A 251 7.16 3.63 -19.11
C GLN A 251 7.16 5.14 -18.87
N LEU A 252 7.93 5.62 -17.89
CA LEU A 252 7.96 7.04 -17.52
C LEU A 252 8.93 7.84 -18.38
N TRP A 253 10.01 7.19 -18.83
CA TRP A 253 11.04 7.80 -19.66
C TRP A 253 11.70 6.75 -20.57
N PRO A 254 12.14 7.06 -21.80
CA PRO A 254 12.80 6.08 -22.66
C PRO A 254 14.06 5.44 -22.06
N ASN A 255 14.28 4.16 -22.36
CA ASN A 255 15.51 3.46 -21.99
C ASN A 255 16.70 4.02 -22.79
N GLY A 256 17.87 4.09 -22.17
CA GLY A 256 19.10 4.57 -22.81
C GLY A 256 19.22 6.09 -23.01
N GLN A 257 18.18 6.88 -22.69
CA GLN A 257 18.25 8.34 -22.69
C GLN A 257 18.57 8.89 -21.29
N PRO A 258 19.28 10.03 -21.15
CA PRO A 258 19.37 10.74 -19.88
C PRO A 258 17.96 11.10 -19.40
N TRP A 259 17.68 10.90 -18.11
CA TRP A 259 16.36 11.13 -17.49
C TRP A 259 16.43 12.20 -16.40
N GLU A 260 17.64 12.54 -15.97
CA GLU A 260 17.97 13.54 -14.97
C GLU A 260 17.42 14.92 -15.40
N GLY A 261 16.72 15.61 -14.51
CA GLY A 261 16.05 16.88 -14.83
C GLY A 261 14.73 16.74 -15.60
N HIS A 262 14.27 15.51 -15.85
CA HIS A 262 12.98 15.22 -16.48
C HIS A 262 11.94 14.59 -15.53
N GLU A 263 12.19 14.63 -14.22
CA GLU A 263 11.36 14.03 -13.18
C GLU A 263 9.92 14.55 -13.24
N GLN A 264 9.73 15.86 -13.47
CA GLN A 264 8.40 16.45 -13.61
C GLN A 264 7.61 15.87 -14.80
N LYS A 265 8.29 15.58 -15.91
CA LYS A 265 7.66 14.94 -17.08
C LYS A 265 7.31 13.47 -16.79
N MET A 266 8.16 12.78 -16.06
CA MET A 266 7.92 11.41 -15.60
C MET A 266 6.69 11.36 -14.67
N PHE A 267 6.61 12.27 -13.69
CA PHE A 267 5.45 12.38 -12.81
C PHE A 267 4.18 12.76 -13.55
N ALA A 268 4.26 13.69 -14.51
CA ALA A 268 3.11 14.06 -15.34
C ALA A 268 2.62 12.86 -16.18
N THR A 269 3.53 12.05 -16.71
CA THR A 269 3.19 10.81 -17.42
C THR A 269 2.45 9.83 -16.51
N LEU A 270 2.98 9.56 -15.30
CA LEU A 270 2.33 8.66 -14.36
C LEU A 270 0.95 9.17 -13.93
N ARG A 271 0.83 10.47 -13.60
CA ARG A 271 -0.46 11.09 -13.23
C ARG A 271 -1.49 10.97 -14.35
N ARG A 272 -1.09 11.22 -15.60
CA ARG A 272 -2.00 11.08 -16.74
C ARG A 272 -2.51 9.65 -16.89
N GLU A 273 -1.64 8.64 -16.76
CA GLU A 273 -2.08 7.24 -16.83
C GLU A 273 -2.94 6.88 -15.61
N LEU A 274 -2.60 7.37 -14.41
CA LEU A 274 -3.39 7.19 -13.20
C LEU A 274 -4.83 7.70 -13.38
N GLU A 275 -4.99 8.92 -13.87
CA GLU A 275 -6.32 9.55 -14.03
C GLU A 275 -7.20 8.80 -15.05
N LYS A 276 -6.63 8.18 -16.10
CA LYS A 276 -7.42 7.32 -17.01
C LYS A 276 -8.09 6.15 -16.28
N HIS A 277 -7.38 5.54 -15.32
CA HIS A 277 -7.91 4.44 -14.53
C HIS A 277 -8.91 4.92 -13.47
N VAL A 278 -8.71 6.12 -12.91
CA VAL A 278 -9.70 6.78 -12.05
C VAL A 278 -11.01 6.99 -12.81
N ASP A 279 -10.95 7.56 -14.02
CA ASP A 279 -12.12 7.78 -14.87
C ASP A 279 -12.83 6.46 -15.20
N ALA A 280 -12.07 5.40 -15.54
CA ALA A 280 -12.63 4.09 -15.87
C ALA A 280 -13.34 3.40 -14.69
N VAL A 281 -12.86 3.60 -13.46
CA VAL A 281 -13.47 3.02 -12.26
C VAL A 281 -14.68 3.83 -11.78
N THR A 282 -14.60 5.17 -11.85
CA THR A 282 -15.66 6.07 -11.41
C THR A 282 -16.87 6.09 -12.37
N ALA A 283 -16.68 5.75 -13.64
CA ALA A 283 -17.77 5.66 -14.62
C ALA A 283 -18.68 4.43 -14.44
N LYS A 284 -18.34 3.48 -13.56
CA LYS A 284 -19.09 2.23 -13.32
C LYS A 284 -20.00 2.33 -12.09
#